data_AF-A0A371J0S9-F1
#
_entry.id   AF-A0A371J0S9-F1
#
_cell.length_a   1.000
_cell.length_b   1.000
_cell.length_c   1.000
_cell.angle_alpha   90.00
_cell.angle_beta   90.00
_cell.angle_gamma   90.00
#
_symmetry.space_group_name_H-M   'P 1'
#
loop_
_entity.id
_entity.type
_entity.pdbx_description
1 polymer ?
#
loop_
_entity_poly.entity_id
_entity_poly.type
_entity_poly.pdbx_seq_one_letter_code
_entity_poly.pdbx_strand_id
1 'polypeptide(L)'
;MATIKPRQTNVIVNYDGKNLDHKISAYLEKYDFTDVASGESDNINITVSNRNKKWLSAWKPSKGDTLKAKIQQKYWQNFAGKKKSITTNCGCFVLDDLSYSGRPLTCTMSAVSIPTDDAFNSDEVTRTWENVTLKEIARTIAEDAGIRLFYDAEEISVEGIEQNNQTNCKFLYSLS
;
A
#
# COMPACT_ATOMS: atom_id res chain seq x y z
N MET A 1 -37.22 -10.37 -15.11
CA MET A 1 -35.94 -11.02 -15.43
C MET A 1 -34.82 -10.31 -14.67
N ALA A 2 -33.91 -11.03 -14.02
CA ALA A 2 -32.78 -10.42 -13.31
C ALA A 2 -31.69 -10.03 -14.31
N THR A 3 -31.32 -8.75 -14.37
CA THR A 3 -30.26 -8.24 -15.25
C THR A 3 -28.90 -8.75 -14.75
N ILE A 4 -28.27 -9.64 -15.52
CA ILE A 4 -26.89 -10.08 -15.28
C ILE A 4 -25.95 -8.93 -15.62
N LYS A 5 -25.03 -8.60 -14.70
CA LYS A 5 -24.01 -7.57 -14.91
C LYS A 5 -22.63 -8.23 -15.12
N PRO A 6 -21.80 -7.73 -16.04
CA PRO A 6 -20.46 -8.23 -16.24
C PRO A 6 -19.58 -7.94 -15.02
N ARG A 7 -18.50 -8.71 -14.85
CA ARG A 7 -17.48 -8.46 -13.83
C ARG A 7 -16.82 -7.10 -14.08
N GLN A 8 -16.64 -6.33 -13.02
CA GLN A 8 -16.03 -5.01 -13.10
C GLN A 8 -14.98 -4.86 -12.01
N THR A 9 -13.90 -4.15 -12.33
CA THR A 9 -12.89 -3.72 -11.37
C THR A 9 -12.76 -2.21 -11.51
N ASN A 10 -12.88 -1.50 -10.40
CA ASN A 10 -12.75 -0.05 -10.36
C ASN A 10 -11.63 0.30 -9.40
N VAL A 11 -10.79 1.26 -9.79
CA VAL A 11 -9.82 1.87 -8.90
C VAL A 11 -10.44 3.16 -8.39
N ILE A 12 -10.45 3.31 -7.07
CA ILE A 12 -10.93 4.50 -6.37
C ILE A 12 -9.71 5.14 -5.74
N VAL A 13 -9.37 6.35 -6.19
CA VAL A 13 -8.25 7.13 -5.66
C VAL A 13 -8.83 8.42 -5.10
N ASN A 14 -8.62 8.65 -3.81
CA ASN A 14 -9.00 9.88 -3.13
C ASN A 14 -7.77 10.77 -2.96
N TYR A 15 -7.89 12.03 -3.35
CA TYR A 15 -6.80 13.00 -3.35
C TYR A 15 -6.96 14.05 -2.23
N ASP A 16 -5.87 14.39 -1.55
CA ASP A 16 -5.78 15.30 -0.40
C ASP A 16 -6.44 16.68 -0.60
N GLY A 17 -7.72 16.78 -0.29
CA GLY A 17 -8.47 18.05 -0.23
C GLY A 17 -8.79 18.75 -1.56
N LYS A 18 -8.22 18.32 -2.70
CA LYS A 18 -8.58 18.83 -4.05
C LYS A 18 -9.40 17.80 -4.80
N ASN A 19 -10.54 18.22 -5.35
CA ASN A 19 -11.53 17.35 -5.99
C ASN A 19 -11.02 16.81 -7.35
N LEU A 20 -10.15 15.78 -7.28
CA LEU A 20 -9.56 15.06 -8.42
C LEU A 20 -10.08 13.62 -8.59
N ASP A 21 -10.81 13.10 -7.61
CA ASP A 21 -11.27 11.70 -7.54
C ASP A 21 -12.08 11.25 -8.78
N HIS A 22 -13.07 12.06 -9.17
CA HIS A 22 -13.88 11.79 -10.37
C HIS A 22 -13.08 11.95 -11.68
N LYS A 23 -11.92 12.61 -11.63
CA LYS A 23 -11.08 12.87 -12.80
C LYS A 23 -10.06 11.76 -12.99
N ILE A 24 -9.49 11.19 -11.92
CA ILE A 24 -8.56 10.06 -12.07
C ILE A 24 -9.30 8.86 -12.67
N SER A 25 -10.43 8.48 -12.07
CA SER A 25 -11.22 7.32 -12.51
C SER A 25 -11.71 7.41 -13.97
N ALA A 26 -12.10 8.60 -14.43
CA ALA A 26 -12.58 8.81 -15.80
C ALA A 26 -11.47 8.80 -16.87
N TYR A 27 -10.21 9.02 -16.49
CA TYR A 27 -9.08 9.09 -17.40
C TYR A 27 -8.05 7.98 -17.13
N LEU A 28 -8.34 7.05 -16.22
CA LEU A 28 -7.43 5.98 -15.82
C LEU A 28 -7.13 5.06 -17.01
N GLU A 29 -5.87 4.94 -17.36
CA GLU A 29 -5.38 4.00 -18.37
C GLU A 29 -4.69 2.80 -17.71
N LYS A 30 -3.95 3.02 -16.62
CA LYS A 30 -3.25 1.97 -15.88
C LYS A 30 -3.19 2.28 -14.39
N TYR A 31 -3.30 1.24 -13.58
CA TYR A 31 -3.06 1.29 -12.14
C TYR A 31 -2.21 0.09 -11.76
N ASP A 32 -1.06 0.35 -11.16
CA ASP A 32 -0.20 -0.66 -10.55
C ASP A 32 -0.16 -0.42 -9.04
N PHE A 33 -0.30 -1.50 -8.27
CA PHE A 33 -0.12 -1.50 -6.82
C PHE A 33 0.82 -2.63 -6.48
N THR A 34 1.88 -2.29 -5.74
CA THR A 34 2.88 -3.23 -5.25
C THR A 34 2.90 -3.13 -3.73
N ASP A 35 2.58 -4.25 -3.09
CA ASP A 35 2.65 -4.47 -1.65
C ASP A 35 3.99 -5.16 -1.37
N VAL A 36 4.89 -4.46 -0.67
CA VAL A 36 6.23 -4.99 -0.39
C VAL A 36 6.23 -5.55 1.02
N ALA A 37 6.46 -6.87 1.14
CA ALA A 37 6.43 -7.55 2.42
C ALA A 37 7.45 -7.01 3.45
N SER A 38 8.56 -6.41 3.00
CA SER A 38 9.58 -5.84 3.88
C SER A 38 10.66 -5.01 3.19
N GLY A 39 11.24 -4.07 3.94
CA GLY A 39 12.49 -3.39 3.58
C GLY A 39 12.31 -2.18 2.65
N GLU A 40 11.21 -2.12 1.91
CA GLU A 40 10.82 -0.96 1.10
C GLU A 40 9.35 -0.59 1.37
N SER A 41 8.97 0.63 0.99
CA SER A 41 7.60 1.12 1.09
C SER A 41 6.73 0.59 -0.05
N ASP A 42 5.47 0.26 0.24
CA ASP A 42 4.48 0.01 -0.80
C ASP A 42 4.43 1.16 -1.79
N ASN A 43 4.12 0.87 -3.05
CA ASN A 43 4.03 1.89 -4.06
C ASN A 43 2.83 1.71 -4.97
N ILE A 44 2.30 2.83 -5.44
CA ILE A 44 1.27 2.88 -6.48
C ILE A 44 1.76 3.69 -7.67
N ASN A 45 1.40 3.24 -8.86
CA ASN A 45 1.59 3.99 -10.10
C ASN A 45 0.25 4.15 -10.80
N ILE A 46 -0.15 5.40 -11.02
CA ILE A 46 -1.41 5.76 -11.66
C ILE A 46 -1.10 6.43 -12.99
N THR A 47 -1.43 5.78 -14.10
CA THR A 47 -1.33 6.38 -15.44
C THR A 47 -2.70 6.87 -15.88
N VAL A 48 -2.80 8.15 -16.21
CA VAL A 48 -4.02 8.78 -16.73
C VAL A 48 -3.80 9.36 -18.11
N SER A 49 -4.84 9.28 -18.93
CA SER A 49 -4.90 9.92 -20.23
C SER A 49 -4.87 11.44 -20.06
N ASN A 50 -3.97 12.10 -20.79
CA ASN A 50 -3.81 13.55 -20.77
C ASN A 50 -4.00 14.17 -22.16
N ARG A 51 -4.80 13.54 -23.02
CA ARG A 51 -5.11 14.02 -24.38
C ARG A 51 -5.61 15.47 -24.43
N ASN A 52 -6.30 15.92 -23.38
CA ASN A 52 -6.85 17.27 -23.26
C ASN A 52 -5.95 18.24 -22.45
N LYS A 53 -4.72 17.84 -22.12
CA LYS A 53 -3.73 18.64 -21.37
C LYS A 53 -4.20 19.13 -19.99
N LYS A 54 -5.24 18.53 -19.40
CA LYS A 54 -5.75 18.95 -18.09
C LYS A 54 -4.77 18.65 -16.96
N TRP A 55 -4.07 17.51 -17.02
CA TRP A 55 -3.06 17.11 -16.02
C TRP A 55 -1.74 17.88 -16.14
N LEU A 56 -1.57 18.66 -17.22
CA LEU A 56 -0.48 19.62 -17.39
C LEU A 56 -0.83 21.02 -16.88
N SER A 57 -2.11 21.26 -16.56
CA SER A 57 -2.63 22.59 -16.23
C SER A 57 -3.52 22.54 -14.99
N ALA A 58 -4.84 22.71 -15.15
CA ALA A 58 -5.79 22.88 -14.07
C ALA A 58 -5.89 21.69 -13.11
N TRP A 59 -5.50 20.48 -13.53
CA TRP A 59 -5.54 19.25 -12.74
C TRP A 59 -4.14 18.72 -12.41
N LYS A 60 -3.10 19.55 -12.57
CA LYS A 60 -1.73 19.15 -12.25
C LYS A 60 -1.62 18.82 -10.76
N PRO A 61 -1.22 17.59 -10.39
CA PRO A 61 -0.95 17.22 -9.01
C PRO A 61 0.38 17.80 -8.53
N SER A 62 0.55 17.90 -7.21
CA SER A 62 1.77 18.44 -6.59
C SER A 62 2.50 17.32 -5.86
N LYS A 63 3.83 17.28 -5.96
CA LYS A 63 4.64 16.40 -5.11
C LYS A 63 4.35 16.73 -3.64
N GLY A 64 4.23 15.70 -2.81
CA GLY A 64 3.82 15.81 -1.40
C GLY A 64 2.32 15.66 -1.16
N ASP A 65 1.47 15.65 -2.20
CA ASP A 65 0.03 15.48 -2.02
C ASP A 65 -0.31 14.04 -1.61
N THR A 66 -1.27 13.89 -0.67
CA THR A 66 -1.70 12.57 -0.15
C THR A 66 -2.73 11.89 -1.07
N LEU A 67 -2.60 10.57 -1.20
CA LEU A 67 -3.45 9.71 -2.01
C LEU A 67 -3.96 8.55 -1.16
N LYS A 68 -5.26 8.24 -1.21
CA LYS A 68 -5.81 7.02 -0.61
C LYS A 68 -6.40 6.15 -1.71
N ALA A 69 -5.86 4.96 -1.91
CA ALA A 69 -6.23 4.10 -3.02
C ALA A 69 -6.99 2.85 -2.57
N LYS A 70 -7.99 2.44 -3.36
CA LYS A 70 -8.79 1.23 -3.15
C LYS A 70 -9.08 0.56 -4.47
N ILE A 71 -9.06 -0.77 -4.49
CA ILE A 71 -9.53 -1.58 -5.60
C ILE A 71 -10.90 -2.15 -5.25
N GLN A 72 -11.90 -1.86 -6.06
CA GLN A 72 -13.26 -2.35 -5.89
C GLN A 72 -13.67 -3.29 -7.03
N GLN A 73 -13.88 -4.55 -6.69
CA GLN A 73 -14.36 -5.60 -7.60
C GLN A 73 -15.87 -5.76 -7.44
N LYS A 74 -16.65 -5.65 -8.53
CA LYS A 74 -18.11 -5.83 -8.54
C LYS A 74 -18.51 -7.03 -9.39
N TYR A 75 -19.53 -7.75 -8.92
CA TYR A 75 -20.14 -8.88 -9.64
C TYR A 75 -19.18 -10.05 -9.94
N TRP A 76 -18.07 -10.18 -9.19
CA TRP A 76 -17.07 -11.25 -9.41
C TRP A 76 -17.52 -12.63 -8.93
N GLN A 77 -18.12 -12.71 -7.73
CA GLN A 77 -18.49 -13.96 -7.07
C GLN A 77 -20.00 -14.28 -7.14
N ASN A 78 -20.84 -13.31 -7.49
CA ASN A 78 -22.28 -13.53 -7.56
C ASN A 78 -22.94 -12.56 -8.56
N PHE A 79 -23.44 -13.10 -9.67
CA PHE A 79 -24.10 -12.34 -10.73
C PHE A 79 -25.52 -11.87 -10.33
N ALA A 80 -26.08 -12.41 -9.24
CA ALA A 80 -27.44 -12.13 -8.77
C ALA A 80 -27.58 -11.94 -7.23
N GLY A 81 -26.48 -11.93 -6.46
CA GLY A 81 -26.50 -12.01 -4.98
C GLY A 81 -26.27 -10.72 -4.18
N LYS A 82 -26.34 -10.84 -2.83
CA LYS A 82 -26.32 -9.73 -1.85
C LYS A 82 -24.93 -9.07 -1.63
N LYS A 83 -23.81 -9.79 -1.79
CA LYS A 83 -22.45 -9.21 -1.73
C LYS A 83 -22.04 -8.72 -3.13
N LYS A 84 -22.49 -7.52 -3.47
CA LYS A 84 -22.34 -6.93 -4.82
C LYS A 84 -20.93 -6.42 -5.13
N SER A 85 -20.08 -6.28 -4.11
CA SER A 85 -18.70 -5.78 -4.29
C SER A 85 -17.75 -6.22 -3.17
N ILE A 86 -16.49 -6.47 -3.52
CA ILE A 86 -15.36 -6.63 -2.61
C ILE A 86 -14.47 -5.40 -2.80
N THR A 87 -14.01 -4.79 -1.71
CA THR A 87 -13.11 -3.63 -1.76
C THR A 87 -11.85 -3.95 -0.98
N THR A 88 -10.71 -3.90 -1.66
CA THR A 88 -9.38 -4.00 -1.06
C THR A 88 -8.84 -2.60 -0.83
N ASN A 89 -8.46 -2.30 0.40
CA ASN A 89 -7.82 -1.03 0.73
C ASN A 89 -6.33 -1.14 0.42
N CYS A 90 -5.80 -0.28 -0.45
CA CYS A 90 -4.38 -0.29 -0.80
C CYS A 90 -3.55 0.56 0.16
N GLY A 91 -4.18 1.45 0.95
CA GLY A 91 -3.47 2.28 1.93
C GLY A 91 -3.44 3.77 1.58
N CYS A 92 -2.57 4.50 2.25
CA CYS A 92 -2.32 5.93 2.06
C CYS A 92 -0.91 6.11 1.50
N PHE A 93 -0.76 7.02 0.54
CA PHE A 93 0.47 7.24 -0.21
C PHE A 93 0.75 8.74 -0.32
N VAL A 94 2.01 9.14 -0.40
CA VAL A 94 2.45 10.50 -0.75
C VAL A 94 2.94 10.49 -2.19
N LEU A 95 2.46 11.42 -3.01
CA LEU A 95 2.95 11.61 -4.37
C LEU A 95 4.42 12.06 -4.34
N ASP A 96 5.34 11.23 -4.81
CA ASP A 96 6.76 11.51 -4.84
C ASP A 96 7.25 11.91 -6.24
N ASP A 97 6.64 11.34 -7.29
CA ASP A 97 6.98 11.63 -8.67
C ASP A 97 5.79 11.83 -9.62
N LEU A 98 6.04 12.69 -10.61
CA LEU A 98 5.07 13.05 -11.64
C LEU A 98 5.78 13.14 -12.98
N SER A 99 5.47 12.21 -13.88
CA SER A 99 6.06 12.16 -15.21
C SER A 99 5.00 12.27 -16.30
N TYR A 100 5.42 12.72 -17.48
CA TYR A 100 4.56 12.88 -18.65
C TYR A 100 5.19 12.18 -19.84
N SER A 101 4.38 11.46 -20.60
CA SER A 101 4.83 10.84 -21.86
C SER A 101 4.20 11.54 -23.07
N GLY A 102 4.94 11.59 -24.18
CA GLY A 102 4.43 12.04 -25.47
C GLY A 102 3.73 10.91 -26.22
N ARG A 103 2.88 11.28 -27.20
CA ARG A 103 2.05 10.41 -28.08
C ARG A 103 2.08 8.88 -27.75
N PRO A 104 1.05 8.35 -27.06
CA PRO A 104 -0.10 9.06 -26.49
C PRO A 104 0.31 9.99 -25.35
N LEU A 105 -0.38 11.13 -25.20
CA LEU A 105 -0.09 12.06 -24.11
C LEU A 105 -0.66 11.50 -22.80
N THR A 106 0.20 11.01 -21.91
CA THR A 106 -0.18 10.48 -20.60
C THR A 106 0.49 11.24 -19.46
N CYS A 107 -0.07 11.11 -18.27
CA CYS A 107 0.49 11.58 -17.01
C CYS A 107 0.59 10.37 -16.08
N THR A 108 1.77 10.13 -15.53
CA THR A 108 2.01 9.06 -14.56
C THR A 108 2.29 9.70 -13.21
N MET A 109 1.46 9.35 -12.23
CA MET A 109 1.60 9.74 -10.84
C MET A 109 2.15 8.55 -10.08
N SER A 110 3.35 8.69 -9.55
CA SER A 110 3.98 7.70 -8.68
C SER A 110 3.83 8.19 -7.24
N ALA A 111 3.51 7.26 -6.34
CA ALA A 111 3.39 7.56 -4.93
C ALA A 111 3.85 6.38 -4.10
N VAL A 112 4.54 6.69 -3.02
CA VAL A 112 5.04 5.73 -2.02
C VAL A 112 4.17 5.78 -0.78
N SER A 113 4.03 4.68 -0.05
CA SER A 113 3.22 4.66 1.15
C SER A 113 3.70 5.75 2.09
N ILE A 114 2.74 6.44 2.72
CA ILE A 114 3.11 7.27 3.87
C ILE A 114 3.71 6.28 4.86
N PRO A 115 4.94 6.50 5.36
CA PRO A 115 5.38 5.76 6.52
C PRO A 115 4.32 6.02 7.59
N THR A 116 3.52 5.01 7.89
CA THR A 116 3.05 4.85 9.26
C THR A 116 4.32 4.98 10.10
N ASP A 117 4.30 5.69 11.23
CA ASP A 117 5.41 5.72 12.19
C ASP A 117 5.70 4.28 12.68
N ASP A 118 6.25 3.46 11.79
CA ASP A 118 6.55 2.07 11.99
C ASP A 118 7.98 2.09 12.46
N ALA A 119 8.14 2.31 13.76
CA ALA A 119 9.35 1.99 14.52
C ALA A 119 9.90 0.61 14.10
N PHE A 120 9.01 -0.28 13.65
CA PHE A 120 9.31 -1.56 13.01
C PHE A 120 10.37 -1.48 11.88
N ASN A 121 10.27 -0.51 10.98
CA ASN A 121 11.10 -0.39 9.78
C ASN A 121 12.17 0.69 9.87
N SER A 122 12.02 1.66 10.78
CA SER A 122 12.82 2.89 10.78
C SER A 122 13.71 3.06 12.00
N ASP A 123 13.28 2.59 13.17
CA ASP A 123 14.04 2.78 14.41
C ASP A 123 15.09 1.69 14.58
N GLU A 124 16.34 2.11 14.71
CA GLU A 124 17.42 1.23 15.12
C GLU A 124 17.26 0.93 16.61
N VAL A 125 17.04 -0.35 16.94
CA VAL A 125 16.87 -0.80 18.31
C VAL A 125 18.10 -1.60 18.71
N THR A 126 18.55 -1.38 19.95
CA THR A 126 19.53 -2.23 20.61
C THR A 126 18.87 -2.93 21.79
N ARG A 127 18.71 -4.25 21.70
CA ARG A 127 18.03 -5.07 22.72
C ARG A 127 18.65 -6.46 22.77
N THR A 128 18.89 -6.96 23.97
CA THR A 128 19.35 -8.33 24.21
C THR A 128 18.14 -9.20 24.56
N TRP A 129 18.03 -10.35 23.90
CA TRP A 129 16.97 -11.32 24.08
C TRP A 129 17.58 -12.60 24.65
N GLU A 130 17.09 -13.06 25.80
CA GLU A 130 17.59 -14.26 26.49
C GLU A 130 16.43 -15.19 26.83
N ASN A 131 16.59 -16.50 26.56
CA ASN A 131 15.59 -17.52 26.85
C ASN A 131 14.17 -17.18 26.33
N VAL A 132 14.07 -16.67 25.10
CA VAL A 132 12.79 -16.32 24.46
C VAL A 132 12.59 -17.10 23.18
N THR A 133 11.35 -17.20 22.74
CA THR A 133 10.99 -17.78 21.44
C THR A 133 10.92 -16.72 20.34
N LEU A 134 11.13 -17.11 19.08
CA LEU A 134 10.93 -16.22 17.92
C LEU A 134 9.53 -15.57 17.93
N LYS A 135 8.52 -16.32 18.37
CA LYS A 135 7.15 -15.84 18.53
C LYS A 135 7.03 -14.75 19.60
N GLU A 136 7.75 -14.85 20.71
CA GLU A 136 7.77 -13.83 21.76
C GLU A 136 8.53 -12.58 21.33
N ILE A 137 9.65 -12.74 20.62
CA ILE A 137 10.38 -11.63 19.98
C ILE A 137 9.43 -10.90 19.02
N ALA A 138 8.82 -11.61 18.08
CA ALA A 138 7.92 -11.04 17.08
C ALA A 138 6.67 -10.41 17.70
N ARG A 139 6.15 -10.98 18.81
CA ARG A 139 5.01 -10.39 19.54
C ARG A 139 5.37 -9.07 20.18
N THR A 140 6.49 -9.02 20.89
CA THR A 140 6.96 -7.81 21.55
C THR A 140 7.19 -6.69 20.54
N ILE A 141 7.83 -7.02 19.42
CA ILE A 141 8.05 -6.08 18.32
C ILE A 141 6.72 -5.59 17.71
N ALA A 142 5.74 -6.48 17.53
CA ALA A 142 4.42 -6.09 17.01
C ALA A 142 3.66 -5.18 17.98
N GLU A 143 3.74 -5.44 19.29
CA GLU A 143 3.16 -4.60 20.35
C GLU A 143 3.84 -3.21 20.39
N ASP A 144 5.17 -3.16 20.33
CA ASP A 144 5.95 -1.91 20.27
C ASP A 144 5.56 -1.05 19.05
N ALA A 145 5.25 -1.69 17.92
CA ALA A 145 4.79 -1.03 16.70
C ALA A 145 3.24 -0.83 16.63
N GLY A 146 2.48 -1.28 17.62
CA GLY A 146 1.02 -1.16 17.64
C GLY A 146 0.27 -1.98 16.57
N ILE A 147 0.91 -2.99 16.00
CA ILE A 147 0.38 -3.87 14.95
C ILE A 147 0.02 -5.26 15.50
N ARG A 148 -0.80 -6.03 14.77
CA ARG A 148 -1.16 -7.40 15.18
C ARG A 148 -0.19 -8.42 14.58
N LEU A 149 0.37 -9.29 15.42
CA LEU A 149 1.16 -10.42 14.97
C LEU A 149 0.28 -11.52 14.36
N PHE A 150 0.64 -11.96 13.16
CA PHE A 150 0.24 -13.25 12.59
C PHE A 150 1.48 -14.14 12.53
N TYR A 151 1.45 -15.31 13.17
CA TYR A 151 2.58 -16.24 13.25
C TYR A 151 2.10 -17.65 12.87
N ASP A 152 2.66 -18.19 11.81
CA ASP A 152 2.36 -19.52 11.29
C ASP A 152 3.67 -20.27 10.98
N ALA A 153 4.36 -20.66 12.06
CA ALA A 153 5.61 -21.40 12.02
C ALA A 153 5.75 -22.29 13.26
N GLU A 154 6.72 -23.20 13.27
CA GLU A 154 7.06 -24.00 14.44
C GLU A 154 7.66 -23.14 15.57
N GLU A 155 7.68 -23.66 16.79
CA GLU A 155 8.24 -22.94 17.94
C GLU A 155 9.77 -22.99 17.90
N ILE A 156 10.39 -21.83 17.70
CA ILE A 156 11.85 -21.68 17.62
C ILE A 156 12.32 -20.98 18.89
N SER A 157 13.08 -21.70 19.73
CA SER A 157 13.69 -21.16 20.95
C SER A 157 15.02 -20.49 20.65
N VAL A 158 15.26 -19.34 21.27
CA VAL A 158 16.48 -18.55 21.15
C VAL A 158 17.10 -18.41 22.54
N GLU A 159 18.27 -19.03 22.76
CA GLU A 159 18.97 -19.00 24.06
C GLU A 159 19.50 -17.60 24.39
N GLY A 160 20.10 -16.92 23.41
CA GLY A 160 20.65 -15.59 23.57
C GLY A 160 20.96 -14.96 22.21
N ILE A 161 20.28 -13.86 21.87
CA ILE A 161 20.58 -13.09 20.67
C ILE A 161 20.53 -11.59 20.96
N GLU A 162 21.46 -10.86 20.37
CA GLU A 162 21.50 -9.40 20.47
C GLU A 162 21.02 -8.78 19.16
N GLN A 163 20.00 -7.94 19.27
CA GLN A 163 19.67 -6.97 18.24
C GLN A 163 20.56 -5.76 18.49
N ASN A 164 21.52 -5.48 17.60
CA ASN A 164 22.50 -4.41 17.78
C ASN A 164 22.41 -3.37 16.65
N ASN A 165 21.79 -2.23 16.94
CA ASN A 165 21.60 -1.13 16.01
C ASN A 165 20.97 -1.59 14.68
N GLN A 166 19.97 -2.46 14.78
CA GLN A 166 19.24 -3.01 13.65
C GLN A 166 17.75 -2.71 13.83
N THR A 167 17.06 -2.46 12.73
CA THR A 167 15.61 -2.30 12.76
C THR A 167 14.95 -3.62 13.13
N ASN A 168 13.80 -3.53 13.80
CA ASN A 168 13.00 -4.70 14.20
C ASN A 168 12.66 -5.61 13.00
N CYS A 169 12.38 -5.00 11.85
CA CYS A 169 12.19 -5.70 10.58
C CYS A 169 13.43 -6.52 10.19
N LYS A 170 14.59 -5.85 10.06
CA LYS A 170 15.84 -6.51 9.65
C LYS A 170 16.24 -7.64 10.60
N PHE A 171 16.01 -7.45 11.89
CA PHE A 171 16.28 -8.44 12.92
C PHE A 171 15.37 -9.67 12.80
N LEU A 172 14.05 -9.48 12.65
CA LEU A 172 13.13 -10.61 12.42
C LEU A 172 13.44 -11.36 11.12
N TYR A 173 13.80 -10.66 10.05
CA TYR A 173 14.24 -11.28 8.79
C TYR A 173 15.53 -12.10 8.94
N SER A 174 16.41 -11.73 9.87
CA SER A 174 17.63 -12.51 10.13
C SER A 174 17.37 -13.78 10.95
N LEU A 175 16.21 -13.86 11.60
CA LEU A 175 15.81 -14.96 12.49
C LEU A 175 14.88 -15.98 11.83
N SER A 176 14.21 -15.59 10.74
CA SER A 176 13.36 -16.43 9.89
C SER A 176 14.16 -17.22 8.86
#